data_AF-A0A2V2U9J1-F1
#
_entry.id   AF-A0A2V2U9J1-F1
#
_cell.length_a   1.000
_cell.length_b   1.000
_cell.length_c   1.000
_cell.angle_alpha   90.00
_cell.angle_beta   90.00
_cell.angle_gamma   90.00
#
_symmetry.space_group_name_H-M   'P 1'
#
loop_
_entity.id
_entity.type
_entity.pdbx_description
1 polymer ?
#
loop_
_entity_poly.entity_id
_entity_poly.type
_entity_poly.pdbx_seq_one_letter_code
_entity_poly.pdbx_strand_id
1 'polypeptide(L)' 'MTCKDICSRHKAPKPVGSGRYSTGQKRCQVCEIFLKWDGLWCPCCGYRLRTKPRNLKYKAKLRSTKEIEKSRLLLSSSYH' A
#
# COMPACT_ATOMS: atom_id res chain seq x y z
N MET A 1 -19.71 0.43 -10.57
CA MET A 1 -19.62 0.16 -9.10
C MET A 1 -19.31 1.47 -8.40
N THR A 2 -20.21 1.92 -7.51
CA THR A 2 -20.14 3.22 -6.83
C THR A 2 -19.61 3.04 -5.41
N CYS A 3 -18.99 4.08 -4.84
CA CYS A 3 -18.63 4.09 -3.42
C CYS A 3 -19.89 4.06 -2.55
N LYS A 4 -19.86 3.27 -1.47
CA LYS A 4 -20.91 3.13 -0.44
C LYS A 4 -20.45 3.66 0.93
N ASP A 5 -19.35 4.41 0.97
CA ASP A 5 -18.70 5.01 2.15
C ASP A 5 -18.23 4.09 3.30
N ILE A 6 -18.51 2.78 3.25
CA ILE A 6 -18.03 1.84 4.28
C ILE A 6 -16.50 1.72 4.32
N CYS A 7 -15.79 2.07 3.24
CA CYS A 7 -14.32 2.05 3.21
C CYS A 7 -13.69 3.09 4.15
N SER A 8 -14.43 4.09 4.61
CA SER A 8 -13.97 5.09 5.56
C SER A 8 -13.50 4.48 6.89
N ARG A 9 -14.08 3.35 7.30
CA ARG A 9 -13.66 2.59 8.50
C ARG A 9 -12.27 1.98 8.38
N HIS A 10 -11.80 1.76 7.15
CA HIS A 10 -10.49 1.20 6.85
C HIS A 10 -9.49 2.26 6.36
N LYS A 11 -9.86 3.54 6.41
CA LYS A 11 -9.05 4.65 5.92
C LYS A 11 -7.70 4.67 6.64
N ALA A 12 -6.62 4.64 5.88
CA ALA A 12 -5.28 4.68 6.42
C ALA A 12 -4.80 6.13 6.59
N PRO A 13 -4.23 6.49 7.75
CA PRO A 13 -3.63 7.82 7.95
C PRO A 13 -2.39 8.00 7.06
N LYS A 14 -2.04 9.26 6.77
CA LYS A 14 -0.81 9.56 6.03
C LYS A 14 0.39 9.16 6.91
N PRO A 15 1.29 8.27 6.43
CA PRO A 15 2.47 7.92 7.20
C PRO A 15 3.45 9.09 7.23
N VAL A 16 4.19 9.20 8.34
CA VAL A 16 5.27 10.19 8.52
C VAL A 16 6.58 9.56 8.02
N GLY A 17 7.39 10.33 7.30
CA GLY A 17 8.73 9.91 6.84
C GLY A 17 8.80 8.80 5.78
N SER A 18 7.68 8.15 5.43
CA SER A 18 7.65 7.01 4.51
C SER A 18 6.55 7.14 3.44
N GLY A 19 6.66 6.35 2.37
CA GLY A 19 5.67 6.31 1.31
C GLY A 19 4.46 5.44 1.67
N ARG A 20 3.25 5.85 1.30
CA ARG A 20 2.02 5.05 1.57
C ARG A 20 2.12 3.59 1.08
N TYR A 21 2.68 3.39 -0.10
CA TYR A 21 2.82 2.04 -0.68
C TYR A 21 3.97 1.22 -0.08
N SER A 22 5.00 1.87 0.50
CA SER A 22 6.05 1.14 1.21
C SER A 22 5.53 0.62 2.56
N THR A 23 4.65 1.37 3.22
CA THR A 23 3.97 0.94 4.46
C THR A 23 2.78 0.00 4.22
N GLY A 24 2.65 -0.59 3.02
CA GLY A 24 1.58 -1.53 2.69
C GLY A 24 0.18 -0.92 2.51
N GLN A 25 0.02 0.41 2.55
CA GLN A 25 -1.29 1.02 2.29
C GLN A 25 -1.66 0.87 0.82
N LYS A 26 -2.94 0.61 0.57
CA LYS A 26 -3.48 0.40 -0.77
C LYS A 26 -4.44 1.52 -1.12
N ARG A 27 -4.52 1.92 -2.40
CA ARG A 27 -5.45 2.97 -2.85
C ARG A 27 -6.59 2.38 -3.67
N CYS A 28 -7.82 2.70 -3.29
CA CYS A 28 -8.98 2.49 -4.15
C CYS A 28 -9.05 3.59 -5.22
N GLN A 29 -9.44 3.26 -6.44
CA GLN A 29 -9.63 4.26 -7.51
C GLN A 29 -11.03 4.84 -7.56
N VAL A 30 -12.02 4.04 -7.21
CA VAL A 30 -13.41 4.49 -7.17
C VAL A 30 -13.67 5.34 -5.92
N CYS A 31 -13.24 4.87 -4.75
CA CYS A 31 -13.46 5.58 -3.49
C CYS A 31 -12.38 6.63 -3.20
N GLU A 32 -11.33 6.69 -4.02
CA GLU A 32 -10.19 7.62 -3.93
C GLU A 32 -9.39 7.68 -2.62
N ILE A 33 -9.72 6.85 -1.63
CA ILE A 33 -9.01 6.79 -0.36
C ILE A 33 -7.86 5.78 -0.37
N PHE A 34 -6.95 5.95 0.60
CA PHE A 34 -6.00 4.93 1.00
C PHE A 34 -6.54 4.16 2.20
N LEU A 35 -6.29 2.86 2.21
CA LEU A 35 -6.81 1.95 3.20
C LEU A 35 -5.77 0.91 3.59
N LYS A 36 -5.84 0.46 4.84
CA LYS A 36 -5.06 -0.67 5.37
C LYS A 36 -5.99 -1.87 5.33
N TRP A 37 -5.75 -2.77 4.38
CA TRP A 37 -6.63 -3.89 4.07
C TRP A 37 -5.82 -5.03 3.49
N ASP A 38 -6.06 -6.25 3.96
CA ASP A 38 -5.28 -7.41 3.53
C ASP A 38 -5.71 -7.94 2.16
N GLY A 39 -7.01 -7.79 1.83
CA GLY A 39 -7.56 -8.19 0.54
C GLY A 39 -7.05 -7.40 -0.68
N LEU A 40 -7.29 -7.95 -1.87
CA LEU A 40 -6.94 -7.34 -3.16
C LEU A 40 -8.02 -6.38 -3.68
N TRP A 41 -9.24 -6.49 -3.17
CA TRP A 41 -10.42 -5.76 -3.63
C TRP A 41 -10.90 -4.81 -2.54
N CYS A 42 -11.44 -3.66 -2.94
CA CYS A 42 -11.97 -2.69 -2.02
C CYS A 42 -13.23 -3.25 -1.34
N PRO A 43 -13.32 -3.25 0.01
CA PRO A 43 -14.50 -3.77 0.71
C PRO A 43 -15.77 -2.96 0.43
N CYS A 44 -15.63 -1.74 -0.11
CA CYS A 44 -16.73 -0.81 -0.35
C CYS A 44 -17.32 -0.93 -1.76
N CYS A 45 -16.49 -0.70 -2.78
CA CYS A 45 -16.92 -0.66 -4.16
C CYS A 45 -16.54 -1.91 -4.96
N GLY A 46 -15.85 -2.89 -4.36
CA GLY A 46 -15.36 -4.08 -5.05
C GLY A 46 -14.24 -3.83 -6.07
N TYR A 47 -13.76 -2.59 -6.27
CA TYR A 47 -12.70 -2.30 -7.24
C TYR A 47 -11.32 -2.78 -6.76
N ARG A 48 -10.48 -3.28 -7.67
CA ARG A 48 -9.14 -3.79 -7.35
C ARG A 48 -8.26 -2.67 -6.79
N LEU A 49 -7.67 -2.93 -5.63
CA LEU A 49 -6.84 -1.97 -4.92
C LEU A 49 -5.47 -1.83 -5.58
N ARG A 50 -5.00 -0.59 -5.72
CA ARG A 50 -3.64 -0.32 -6.20
C ARG A 50 -2.66 -0.48 -5.06
N THR A 51 -1.65 -1.32 -5.28
CA THR A 51 -0.52 -1.55 -4.35
C THR A 51 0.77 -0.87 -4.80
N LYS A 52 0.76 -0.21 -5.97
CA LYS A 52 1.92 0.46 -6.56
C LYS A 52 1.54 1.88 -7.04
N PRO A 53 2.48 2.85 -6.99
CA PRO A 53 2.32 4.15 -7.64
C PRO A 53 2.12 4.02 -9.15
N ARG A 54 1.49 5.04 -9.76
CA ARG A 54 1.38 5.17 -11.23
C ARG A 54 2.69 5.62 -11.86
N ASN A 55 3.31 6.63 -11.26
CA ASN A 55 4.47 7.28 -11.85
C ASN A 55 5.71 6.39 -11.70
N LEU A 56 6.42 6.22 -12.82
CA LEU A 56 7.57 5.34 -12.96
C LEU A 56 8.69 5.65 -11.96
N LYS A 57 8.98 6.94 -11.72
CA LYS A 57 9.98 7.39 -10.74
C LYS A 57 9.69 6.85 -9.35
N TYR A 58 8.43 6.94 -8.92
CA TYR A 58 8.01 6.44 -7.60
C TYR A 58 7.90 4.92 -7.56
N LYS A 59 7.63 4.27 -8.69
CA LYS A 59 7.65 2.81 -8.81
C LYS A 59 9.07 2.25 -8.63
N ALA A 60 10.06 2.91 -9.23
CA ALA A 60 11.48 2.58 -9.05
C ALA A 60 11.91 2.78 -7.59
N LYS A 61 11.57 3.92 -6.99
CA LYS A 61 11.85 4.20 -5.56
C LYS A 61 11.21 3.17 -4.62
N LEU A 62 9.98 2.74 -4.90
CA LEU A 62 9.32 1.70 -4.11
C LEU A 62 10.06 0.35 -4.23
N ARG A 63 10.53 -0.01 -5.43
CA ARG A 63 11.28 -1.26 -5.64
C ARG A 63 12.61 -1.22 -4.86
N SER A 64 13.39 -0.16 -4.99
CA SER A 64 14.67 -0.06 -4.26
C SER A 64 14.48 -0.13 -2.74
N THR A 65 13.44 0.54 -2.21
CA THR A 65 13.11 0.47 -0.77
C THR A 65 12.82 -0.96 -0.33
N LYS A 66 12.06 -1.72 -1.14
CA LYS A 66 11.73 -3.12 -0.84
C LYS A 66 12.94 -4.06 -0.92
N GLU A 67 13.84 -3.84 -1.86
CA GLU A 67 15.08 -4.64 -1.95
C GLU A 67 15.98 -4.39 -0.73
N ILE A 68 16.13 -3.13 -0.30
CA ILE A 68 16.89 -2.78 0.92
C ILE A 68 16.25 -3.40 2.17
N GLU A 69 14.93 -3.34 2.29
CA GLU A 69 14.22 -3.96 3.42
C GLU A 69 14.40 -5.48 3.43
N LYS A 70 14.30 -6.13 2.26
CA LYS A 70 14.53 -7.57 2.11
C LYS A 70 15.96 -7.97 2.46
N SER A 71 16.97 -7.24 2.00
CA SER A 71 18.37 -7.54 2.34
C SER A 71 18.64 -7.39 3.84
N ARG A 72 18.05 -6.37 4.47
CA ARG A 72 18.14 -6.18 5.93
C ARG A 72 17.52 -7.34 6.70
N LEU A 73 16.37 -7.85 6.25
CA LEU A 73 15.72 -9.00 6.88
C LEU A 73 16.56 -10.28 6.75
N LEU A 74 17.18 -10.52 5.58
CA LEU A 74 18.06 -11.66 5.37
C LEU A 74 19.29 -11.63 6.29
N LEU A 75 19.89 -10.46 6.47
CA LEU A 75 20.99 -10.28 7.42
C LEU A 75 20.54 -10.59 8.86
N SER A 76 19.35 -10.14 9.28
CA SER A 76 18.85 -10.45 10.64
C SER A 76 18.53 -11.93 10.87
N SER A 77 18.11 -12.66 9.83
CA SER A 77 17.85 -14.11 9.90
C SER A 77 19.12 -14.96 9.92
N SER A 78 20.29 -14.36 9.70
CA SER A 78 21.57 -15.08 9.68
C SER A 78 22.24 -15.19 11.07
N TYR A 79 21.67 -14.53 12.09
CA TYR A 79 22.18 -14.49 13.47
C TYR A 79 21.34 -15.34 14.46
N HIS A 80 20.47 -16.21 13.95
CA HIS A 80 19.71 -17.20 14.72
C HIS A 80 19.90 -18.57 14.07
#